data_AF-A0A662INW2-F1
#
_entry.id   AF-A0A662INW2-F1
#
_cell.length_a   1.000
_cell.length_b   1.000
_cell.length_c   1.000
_cell.angle_alpha   90.00
_cell.angle_beta   90.00
_cell.angle_gamma   90.00
#
_symmetry.space_group_name_H-M   'P 1'
#
loop_
_entity.id
_entity.type
_entity.pdbx_description
1 polymer ?
#
loop_
_entity_poly.entity_id
_entity_poly.type
_entity_poly.pdbx_seq_one_letter_code
_entity_poly.pdbx_strand_id
1 'polypeptide(L)'
;MKTEDIIKAPSSGREKIIMMPAFPFLTDCFRTFMLMAIARATRANVKVRTLRSRWYEQMMISCSDWHELEASLRDMLENSVPQNIEEVRNVPLTMGALASDLSILRKRILPRLGIEVPKGRVFQQVSMIAQTYAKRIPLGSIIEVLTKPWRSIVSDDQVLLIPSVEGMKSRHALVKSSFKLPSITRSVNLYESGRFFGLRDERERGGIKKGMVDVRADEHWWLISLLAICSCLVSVERIDRGEYVHLYLCVVPEHGFSYDVQVLSRVRDLREKIVGWLRRTGIYMEDLQFMNYLLLMRSYYELRSEVGTTTLFTKHPLSFKLIGIRAVGRRFSESFEQVLPLERLAVIDLALTQAYGEEAEDVAKCLSALGLALVRILKVYSGLARELAIDRLVVLYKHFISSLLEPGRPSYLKPLYELLRTLRIEDYRARLLGALAKRIMEVEGLEKEEARALAIKSFRHIEQALIEVATR
;
A
#
# COMPACT_ATOMS: atom_id res chain seq x y z
N MET A 1 -18.45 -32.90 5.54
CA MET A 1 -19.68 -32.13 5.90
C MET A 1 -19.79 -30.95 4.93
N LYS A 2 -20.91 -30.78 4.19
CA LYS A 2 -21.07 -29.67 3.23
C LYS A 2 -21.80 -28.51 3.93
N THR A 3 -21.10 -27.44 4.22
CA THR A 3 -21.69 -26.20 4.77
C THR A 3 -21.70 -25.16 3.65
N GLU A 4 -22.88 -24.66 3.29
CA GLU A 4 -23.05 -23.51 2.38
C GLU A 4 -23.43 -22.29 3.22
N ASP A 5 -22.53 -21.33 3.33
CA ASP A 5 -22.84 -20.02 3.91
C ASP A 5 -23.35 -19.11 2.77
N ILE A 6 -24.65 -18.82 2.77
CA ILE A 6 -25.25 -17.84 1.85
C ILE A 6 -25.57 -16.58 2.64
N ILE A 7 -24.82 -15.51 2.36
CA ILE A 7 -25.06 -14.19 2.95
C ILE A 7 -26.09 -13.47 2.08
N LYS A 8 -27.28 -13.22 2.63
CA LYS A 8 -28.35 -12.50 1.91
C LYS A 8 -28.02 -11.01 1.83
N ALA A 9 -28.21 -10.43 0.64
CA ALA A 9 -28.06 -8.99 0.43
C ALA A 9 -29.13 -8.18 1.21
N PRO A 10 -28.86 -6.92 1.57
CA PRO A 10 -29.83 -6.04 2.21
C PRO A 10 -31.02 -5.77 1.28
N SER A 11 -32.20 -5.57 1.85
CA SER A 11 -33.46 -5.38 1.13
C SER A 11 -33.72 -3.95 0.64
N SER A 12 -32.80 -3.00 0.84
CA SER A 12 -32.99 -1.58 0.47
C SER A 12 -32.09 -1.14 -0.67
N GLY A 13 -32.64 -0.44 -1.69
CA GLY A 13 -31.87 0.02 -2.86
C GLY A 13 -30.76 1.05 -2.56
N ARG A 14 -30.72 1.62 -1.35
CA ARG A 14 -29.70 2.59 -0.90
C ARG A 14 -28.48 1.95 -0.25
N GLU A 15 -28.56 0.67 0.10
CA GLU A 15 -27.46 -0.06 0.72
C GLU A 15 -27.09 -1.26 -0.14
N LYS A 16 -25.80 -1.41 -0.47
CA LYS A 16 -25.30 -2.61 -1.14
C LYS A 16 -24.12 -3.20 -0.38
N ILE A 17 -23.98 -4.52 -0.46
CA ILE A 17 -22.85 -5.25 0.09
C ILE A 17 -21.94 -5.66 -1.05
N ILE A 18 -20.68 -5.24 -0.97
CA ILE A 18 -19.62 -5.76 -1.82
C ILE A 18 -18.90 -6.84 -1.04
N MET A 19 -18.89 -8.06 -1.58
CA MET A 19 -18.18 -9.20 -1.01
C MET A 19 -16.92 -9.47 -1.82
N MET A 20 -15.82 -9.76 -1.13
CA MET A 20 -14.58 -10.20 -1.76
C MET A 20 -13.97 -11.36 -0.97
N PRO A 21 -13.23 -12.28 -1.62
CA PRO A 21 -12.47 -13.31 -0.92
C PRO A 21 -11.53 -12.70 0.13
N ALA A 22 -11.48 -13.29 1.32
CA ALA A 22 -10.65 -12.84 2.44
C ALA A 22 -9.16 -13.18 2.24
N PHE A 23 -8.58 -12.66 1.17
CA PHE A 23 -7.16 -12.79 0.86
C PHE A 23 -6.44 -11.50 1.20
N PRO A 24 -5.52 -11.48 2.19
CA PRO A 24 -5.00 -10.24 2.78
C PRO A 24 -4.60 -9.19 1.73
N PHE A 25 -3.74 -9.57 0.78
CA PHE A 25 -3.27 -8.62 -0.25
C PHE A 25 -4.38 -8.12 -1.20
N LEU A 26 -5.25 -9.03 -1.68
CA LEU A 26 -6.39 -8.64 -2.51
C LEU A 26 -7.33 -7.73 -1.74
N THR A 27 -7.67 -8.11 -0.51
CA THR A 27 -8.55 -7.37 0.38
C THR A 27 -8.03 -5.96 0.62
N ASP A 28 -6.74 -5.80 0.96
CA ASP A 28 -6.15 -4.50 1.25
C ASP A 28 -6.13 -3.59 0.01
N CYS A 29 -5.70 -4.11 -1.15
CA CYS A 29 -5.73 -3.36 -2.41
C CYS A 29 -7.14 -3.02 -2.87
N PHE A 30 -8.07 -3.97 -2.80
CA PHE A 30 -9.44 -3.78 -3.26
C PHE A 30 -10.20 -2.80 -2.36
N ARG A 31 -10.05 -2.90 -1.03
CA ARG A 31 -10.59 -1.90 -0.09
C ARG A 31 -10.02 -0.53 -0.38
N THR A 32 -8.70 -0.42 -0.55
CA THR A 32 -8.06 0.86 -0.88
C THR A 32 -8.68 1.46 -2.15
N PHE A 33 -8.77 0.67 -3.22
CA PHE A 33 -9.40 1.08 -4.48
C PHE A 33 -10.83 1.61 -4.25
N MET A 34 -11.66 0.87 -3.53
CA MET A 34 -13.03 1.28 -3.23
C MET A 34 -13.11 2.53 -2.35
N LEU A 35 -12.32 2.61 -1.28
CA LEU A 35 -12.32 3.75 -0.36
C LEU A 35 -11.84 5.03 -1.05
N MET A 36 -10.84 4.94 -1.94
CA MET A 36 -10.39 6.08 -2.73
C MET A 36 -11.45 6.53 -3.75
N ALA A 37 -12.22 5.60 -4.32
CA ALA A 37 -13.35 5.96 -5.18
C ALA A 37 -14.46 6.66 -4.38
N ILE A 38 -14.79 6.16 -3.19
CA ILE A 38 -15.75 6.80 -2.29
C ILE A 38 -15.29 8.21 -1.89
N ALA A 39 -14.00 8.38 -1.59
CA ALA A 39 -13.42 9.68 -1.26
C ALA A 39 -13.53 10.73 -2.39
N ARG A 40 -13.76 10.30 -3.65
CA ARG A 40 -13.95 11.17 -4.82
C ARG A 40 -15.42 11.50 -5.10
N ALA A 41 -16.35 10.71 -4.58
CA ALA A 41 -17.80 10.91 -4.74
C ALA A 41 -18.35 11.92 -3.72
N THR A 42 -17.92 13.18 -3.82
CA THR A 42 -18.18 14.22 -2.80
C THR A 42 -19.62 14.72 -2.73
N ARG A 43 -20.43 14.53 -3.78
CA ARG A 43 -21.85 14.93 -3.78
C ARG A 43 -22.75 13.80 -3.25
N ALA A 44 -22.24 12.57 -3.21
CA ALA A 44 -22.92 11.43 -2.67
C ALA A 44 -22.71 11.39 -1.15
N ASN A 45 -23.80 11.25 -0.40
CA ASN A 45 -23.72 10.93 1.00
C ASN A 45 -23.40 9.43 1.13
N VAL A 46 -22.11 9.10 1.18
CA VAL A 46 -21.62 7.73 1.28
C VAL A 46 -21.15 7.44 2.70
N LYS A 47 -21.63 6.33 3.25
CA LYS A 47 -21.09 5.71 4.46
C LYS A 47 -20.67 4.28 4.17
N VAL A 48 -19.49 3.90 4.63
CA VAL A 48 -18.94 2.55 4.46
C VAL A 48 -18.56 1.94 5.80
N ARG A 49 -18.91 0.68 5.97
CA ARG A 49 -18.49 -0.16 7.11
C ARG A 49 -17.91 -1.47 6.59
N THR A 50 -16.81 -1.92 7.21
CA THR A 50 -16.21 -3.21 6.84
C THR A 50 -16.53 -4.28 7.87
N LEU A 51 -16.82 -5.48 7.40
CA LEU A 51 -17.08 -6.68 8.21
C LEU A 51 -16.25 -7.84 7.67
N ARG A 52 -15.87 -8.75 8.55
CA ARG A 52 -15.10 -9.94 8.23
C ARG A 52 -15.87 -11.21 8.57
N SER A 53 -15.77 -12.20 7.69
CA SER A 53 -16.24 -13.56 7.90
C SER A 53 -15.10 -14.56 7.64
N ARG A 54 -15.37 -15.86 7.78
CA ARG A 54 -14.36 -16.91 7.60
C ARG A 54 -13.71 -16.88 6.20
N TRP A 55 -14.50 -16.71 5.16
CA TRP A 55 -14.05 -16.80 3.76
C TRP A 55 -14.10 -15.47 3.01
N TYR A 56 -14.83 -14.49 3.55
CA TYR A 56 -15.12 -13.24 2.86
C TYR A 56 -14.87 -12.02 3.73
N GLU A 57 -14.52 -10.95 3.04
CA GLU A 57 -14.53 -9.60 3.51
C GLU A 57 -15.69 -8.86 2.86
N GLN A 58 -16.37 -8.04 3.65
CA GLN A 58 -17.58 -7.34 3.24
C GLN A 58 -17.43 -5.85 3.44
N MET A 59 -17.82 -5.08 2.43
CA MET A 59 -18.00 -3.63 2.52
C MET A 59 -19.49 -3.33 2.40
N MET A 60 -20.10 -2.89 3.48
CA MET A 60 -21.47 -2.38 3.49
C MET A 60 -21.41 -0.91 3.13
N ILE A 61 -22.00 -0.54 2.00
CA ILE A 61 -21.97 0.82 1.48
C ILE A 61 -23.40 1.34 1.41
N SER A 62 -23.70 2.37 2.19
CA SER A 62 -24.90 3.18 2.08
C SER A 62 -24.57 4.39 1.21
N CYS A 63 -25.29 4.56 0.10
CA CYS A 63 -25.02 5.62 -0.87
C CYS A 63 -26.33 6.30 -1.32
N SER A 64 -26.34 7.64 -1.34
CA SER A 64 -27.47 8.40 -1.88
C SER A 64 -27.51 8.41 -3.41
N ASP A 65 -26.35 8.33 -4.07
CA ASP A 65 -26.23 8.31 -5.54
C ASP A 65 -25.15 7.32 -6.01
N TRP A 66 -25.60 6.16 -6.49
CA TRP A 66 -24.72 5.12 -7.02
C TRP A 66 -24.05 5.51 -8.34
N HIS A 67 -24.61 6.45 -9.11
CA HIS A 67 -24.05 6.86 -10.39
C HIS A 67 -22.76 7.65 -10.20
N GLU A 68 -22.71 8.52 -9.19
CA GLU A 68 -21.51 9.28 -8.86
C GLU A 68 -20.38 8.38 -8.35
N LEU A 69 -20.71 7.41 -7.47
CA LEU A 69 -19.72 6.43 -7.01
C LEU A 69 -19.18 5.61 -8.19
N GLU A 70 -20.05 5.22 -9.12
CA GLU A 70 -19.61 4.50 -10.31
C GLU A 70 -18.78 5.37 -11.26
N ALA A 71 -19.13 6.64 -11.44
CA ALA A 71 -18.32 7.58 -12.21
C ALA A 71 -16.92 7.72 -11.58
N SER A 72 -16.83 7.77 -10.25
CA SER A 72 -15.55 7.80 -9.53
C SER A 72 -14.73 6.51 -9.72
N LEU A 73 -15.38 5.35 -9.72
CA LEU A 73 -14.72 4.07 -10.03
C LEU A 73 -14.20 4.04 -11.47
N ARG A 74 -14.98 4.52 -12.44
CA ARG A 74 -14.55 4.62 -13.85
C ARG A 74 -13.36 5.54 -14.00
N ASP A 75 -13.40 6.72 -13.39
CA ASP A 75 -12.30 7.67 -13.42
C ASP A 75 -11.01 7.05 -12.85
N MET A 76 -11.11 6.31 -11.74
CA MET A 76 -9.95 5.61 -11.19
C MET A 76 -9.38 4.56 -12.16
N LEU A 77 -10.24 3.80 -12.86
CA LEU A 77 -9.80 2.83 -13.86
C LEU A 77 -9.22 3.50 -15.11
N GLU A 78 -9.81 4.62 -15.54
CA GLU A 78 -9.40 5.35 -16.74
C GLU A 78 -8.13 6.16 -16.56
N ASN A 79 -7.92 6.76 -15.38
CA ASN A 79 -6.87 7.74 -15.16
C ASN A 79 -5.85 7.29 -14.11
N SER A 80 -6.29 6.87 -12.93
CA SER A 80 -5.38 6.57 -11.81
C SER A 80 -4.59 5.27 -12.02
N VAL A 81 -5.20 4.24 -12.61
CA VAL A 81 -4.49 2.99 -12.93
C VAL A 81 -3.39 3.21 -13.98
N PRO A 82 -3.66 3.83 -15.15
CA PRO A 82 -2.62 4.22 -16.10
C PRO A 82 -1.48 5.02 -15.49
N GLN A 83 -1.79 6.07 -14.73
CA GLN A 83 -0.78 6.91 -14.10
C GLN A 83 0.15 6.09 -13.19
N ASN A 84 -0.42 5.27 -12.30
CA ASN A 84 0.37 4.49 -11.35
C ASN A 84 1.23 3.43 -12.04
N ILE A 85 0.76 2.85 -13.15
CA ILE A 85 1.52 1.89 -13.96
C ILE A 85 2.64 2.59 -14.73
N GLU A 86 2.36 3.77 -15.29
CA GLU A 86 3.31 4.53 -16.09
C GLU A 86 4.45 5.11 -15.26
N GLU A 87 4.20 5.52 -14.03
CA GLU A 87 5.26 5.99 -13.13
C GLU A 87 6.24 4.87 -12.73
N VAL A 88 5.93 3.61 -13.06
CA VAL A 88 6.71 2.40 -12.73
C VAL A 88 7.44 1.80 -13.97
N ARG A 89 7.42 2.50 -15.12
CA ARG A 89 7.96 2.10 -16.45
C ARG A 89 9.37 1.47 -16.49
N ASN A 90 10.20 1.66 -15.46
CA ASN A 90 11.63 1.34 -15.46
C ASN A 90 11.97 -0.08 -15.00
N VAL A 91 10.98 -0.85 -14.56
CA VAL A 91 11.15 -2.24 -14.19
C VAL A 91 10.07 -3.03 -14.93
N PRO A 92 10.34 -4.26 -15.41
CA PRO A 92 9.22 -5.11 -15.79
C PRO A 92 8.22 -5.10 -14.63
N LEU A 93 6.96 -4.81 -14.91
CA LEU A 93 5.88 -5.43 -14.15
C LEU A 93 6.10 -6.94 -14.34
N THR A 94 7.03 -7.51 -13.58
CA THR A 94 7.12 -8.93 -13.35
C THR A 94 5.90 -9.21 -12.53
N MET A 95 4.74 -9.26 -13.17
CA MET A 95 3.83 -10.31 -12.78
C MET A 95 4.44 -11.65 -13.27
N GLY A 96 5.69 -12.00 -12.89
CA GLY A 96 6.56 -13.02 -13.53
C GLY A 96 5.98 -14.45 -13.66
N ALA A 97 4.75 -14.68 -13.21
CA ALA A 97 3.82 -15.72 -13.68
C ALA A 97 3.14 -15.40 -15.04
N LEU A 98 3.51 -14.30 -15.71
CA LEU A 98 2.68 -13.60 -16.70
C LEU A 98 2.50 -14.34 -18.01
N ALA A 99 3.32 -15.34 -18.33
CA ALA A 99 3.02 -16.15 -19.51
C ALA A 99 1.63 -16.79 -19.39
N SER A 100 1.23 -17.28 -18.20
CA SER A 100 -0.10 -17.84 -17.99
C SER A 100 -1.17 -16.78 -17.78
N ASP A 101 -0.92 -15.78 -16.92
CA ASP A 101 -1.95 -14.78 -16.60
C ASP A 101 -2.15 -13.76 -17.74
N LEU A 102 -1.10 -13.32 -18.45
CA LEU A 102 -1.28 -12.57 -19.70
C LEU A 102 -1.92 -13.46 -20.77
N SER A 103 -1.59 -14.75 -20.85
CA SER A 103 -2.25 -15.62 -21.82
C SER A 103 -3.73 -15.78 -21.50
N ILE A 104 -4.12 -15.90 -20.23
CA ILE A 104 -5.52 -15.94 -19.82
C ILE A 104 -6.19 -14.61 -20.15
N LEU A 105 -5.56 -13.49 -19.78
CA LEU A 105 -6.04 -12.14 -20.08
C LEU A 105 -6.26 -11.97 -21.59
N ARG A 106 -5.23 -12.17 -22.40
CA ARG A 106 -5.24 -11.95 -23.85
C ARG A 106 -6.13 -12.92 -24.62
N LYS A 107 -6.12 -14.22 -24.26
CA LYS A 107 -6.82 -15.27 -25.05
C LYS A 107 -8.23 -15.57 -24.55
N ARG A 108 -8.59 -15.17 -23.33
CA ARG A 108 -9.87 -15.58 -22.71
C ARG A 108 -10.65 -14.42 -22.11
N ILE A 109 -10.01 -13.54 -21.34
CA ILE A 109 -10.70 -12.43 -20.65
C ILE A 109 -11.05 -11.32 -21.63
N LEU A 110 -10.05 -10.74 -22.31
CA LEU A 110 -10.28 -9.60 -23.22
C LEU A 110 -11.27 -9.92 -24.36
N PRO A 111 -11.21 -11.10 -25.02
CA PRO A 111 -12.20 -11.44 -26.05
C PRO A 111 -13.64 -11.51 -25.53
N ARG A 112 -13.86 -12.00 -24.30
CA ARG A 112 -15.20 -12.03 -23.68
C ARG A 112 -15.71 -10.64 -23.32
N LEU A 113 -14.80 -9.72 -23.00
CA LEU A 113 -15.10 -8.31 -22.78
C LEU A 113 -15.19 -7.51 -24.09
N GLY A 114 -14.99 -8.16 -25.24
CA GLY A 114 -14.91 -7.53 -26.56
C GLY A 114 -13.70 -6.60 -26.74
N ILE A 115 -12.72 -6.62 -25.84
CA ILE A 115 -11.54 -5.74 -25.88
C ILE A 115 -10.45 -6.38 -26.75
N GLU A 116 -9.91 -5.60 -27.68
CA GLU A 116 -8.77 -6.04 -28.48
C GLU A 116 -7.49 -6.05 -27.65
N VAL A 117 -6.57 -6.97 -27.96
CA VAL A 117 -5.27 -7.05 -27.28
C VAL A 117 -4.40 -5.87 -27.73
N PRO A 118 -4.06 -4.92 -26.85
CA PRO A 118 -3.25 -3.78 -27.26
C PRO A 118 -1.82 -4.20 -27.60
N LYS A 119 -1.19 -3.47 -28.52
CA LYS A 119 0.25 -3.61 -28.83
C LYS A 119 1.09 -2.85 -27.77
N GLY A 120 2.37 -3.17 -27.70
CA GLY A 120 3.33 -2.49 -26.80
C GLY A 120 3.80 -3.34 -25.62
N ARG A 121 4.58 -2.72 -24.73
CA ARG A 121 5.11 -3.36 -23.51
C ARG A 121 3.97 -3.67 -22.54
N VAL A 122 4.15 -4.65 -21.66
CA VAL A 122 3.11 -5.13 -20.73
C VAL A 122 2.42 -4.00 -19.97
N PHE A 123 3.17 -3.03 -19.44
CA PHE A 123 2.61 -1.91 -18.69
C PHE A 123 1.70 -1.01 -19.56
N GLN A 124 2.08 -0.77 -20.83
CA GLN A 124 1.27 -0.03 -21.79
C GLN A 124 -0.01 -0.79 -22.11
N GLN A 125 0.09 -2.11 -22.26
CA GLN A 125 -1.09 -2.94 -22.51
C GLN A 125 -2.07 -2.86 -21.33
N VAL A 126 -1.61 -2.98 -20.09
CA VAL A 126 -2.49 -2.88 -18.92
C VAL A 126 -3.12 -1.49 -18.80
N SER A 127 -2.35 -0.42 -19.04
CA SER A 127 -2.85 0.96 -19.09
C SER A 127 -3.98 1.12 -20.14
N MET A 128 -3.73 0.69 -21.38
CA MET A 128 -4.72 0.74 -22.47
C MET A 128 -5.94 -0.15 -22.19
N ILE A 129 -5.75 -1.33 -21.59
CA ILE A 129 -6.86 -2.21 -21.18
C ILE A 129 -7.72 -1.51 -20.13
N ALA A 130 -7.12 -0.87 -19.12
CA ALA A 130 -7.85 -0.18 -18.07
C ALA A 130 -8.73 0.95 -18.63
N GLN A 131 -8.15 1.80 -19.49
CA GLN A 131 -8.86 2.87 -20.20
C GLN A 131 -9.97 2.34 -21.10
N THR A 132 -9.68 1.32 -21.91
CA THR A 132 -10.66 0.75 -22.84
C THR A 132 -11.81 0.09 -22.09
N TYR A 133 -11.51 -0.61 -21.00
CA TYR A 133 -12.52 -1.22 -20.14
C TYR A 133 -13.41 -0.16 -19.48
N ALA A 134 -12.83 0.89 -18.90
CA ALA A 134 -13.57 1.98 -18.27
C ALA A 134 -14.54 2.67 -19.23
N LYS A 135 -14.12 2.88 -20.49
CA LYS A 135 -14.94 3.49 -21.54
C LYS A 135 -16.06 2.58 -22.05
N ARG A 136 -15.84 1.27 -22.07
CA ARG A 136 -16.78 0.30 -22.67
C ARG A 136 -17.77 -0.30 -21.70
N ILE A 137 -17.43 -0.40 -20.41
CA ILE A 137 -18.36 -0.96 -19.42
C ILE A 137 -19.61 -0.07 -19.29
N PRO A 138 -20.84 -0.58 -19.45
CA PRO A 138 -22.06 0.22 -19.34
C PRO A 138 -22.24 0.80 -17.94
N LEU A 139 -22.81 2.01 -17.82
CA LEU A 139 -23.10 2.66 -16.53
C LEU A 139 -24.08 1.79 -15.73
N GLY A 140 -23.81 1.58 -14.44
CA GLY A 140 -24.48 0.63 -13.56
C GLY A 140 -23.71 -0.69 -13.39
N SER A 141 -22.96 -1.11 -14.41
CA SER A 141 -22.45 -2.48 -14.48
C SER A 141 -21.27 -2.76 -13.54
N ILE A 142 -20.46 -1.75 -13.17
CA ILE A 142 -19.35 -2.01 -12.22
C ILE A 142 -19.93 -2.38 -10.86
N ILE A 143 -20.88 -1.59 -10.35
CA ILE A 143 -21.49 -1.84 -9.05
C ILE A 143 -22.26 -3.16 -9.06
N GLU A 144 -22.97 -3.47 -10.13
CA GLU A 144 -23.64 -4.77 -10.30
C GLU A 144 -22.67 -5.94 -10.22
N VAL A 145 -21.54 -5.87 -10.94
CA VAL A 145 -20.48 -6.89 -10.86
C VAL A 145 -20.01 -7.05 -9.42
N LEU A 146 -19.68 -5.95 -8.74
CA LEU A 146 -19.11 -5.98 -7.39
C LEU A 146 -20.08 -6.44 -6.30
N THR A 147 -21.38 -6.34 -6.54
CA THR A 147 -22.43 -6.71 -5.58
C THR A 147 -23.00 -8.11 -5.81
N LYS A 148 -22.47 -8.84 -6.82
CA LYS A 148 -22.76 -10.27 -6.99
C LYS A 148 -22.36 -11.03 -5.71
N PRO A 149 -23.27 -11.82 -5.12
CA PRO A 149 -22.96 -12.58 -3.92
C PRO A 149 -21.92 -13.65 -4.22
N TRP A 150 -21.10 -14.03 -3.24
CA TRP A 150 -20.12 -15.11 -3.36
C TRP A 150 -20.61 -16.38 -2.65
N ARG A 151 -20.19 -17.56 -3.15
CA ARG A 151 -20.47 -18.88 -2.56
C ARG A 151 -19.18 -19.59 -2.20
N SER A 152 -19.17 -20.20 -1.02
CA SER A 152 -18.06 -21.03 -0.54
C SER A 152 -18.51 -22.48 -0.55
N ILE A 153 -17.84 -23.29 -1.37
CA ILE A 153 -18.08 -24.73 -1.43
C ILE A 153 -16.90 -25.41 -0.73
N VAL A 154 -17.14 -25.95 0.46
CA VAL A 154 -16.14 -26.64 1.27
C VAL A 154 -16.24 -28.15 1.03
N SER A 155 -15.10 -28.76 0.74
CA SER A 155 -14.86 -30.20 0.65
C SER A 155 -13.64 -30.57 1.49
N ASP A 156 -13.46 -31.85 1.80
CA ASP A 156 -12.53 -32.31 2.85
C ASP A 156 -11.09 -31.77 2.71
N ASP A 157 -10.56 -31.63 1.49
CA ASP A 157 -9.23 -31.04 1.23
C ASP A 157 -9.25 -29.75 0.38
N GLN A 158 -10.43 -29.20 0.05
CA GLN A 158 -10.56 -28.07 -0.88
C GLN A 158 -11.68 -27.11 -0.54
N VAL A 159 -11.40 -25.81 -0.69
CA VAL A 159 -12.39 -24.73 -0.63
C VAL A 159 -12.45 -24.05 -1.98
N LEU A 160 -13.63 -23.99 -2.59
CA LEU A 160 -13.89 -23.22 -3.81
C LEU A 160 -14.67 -21.96 -3.45
N LEU A 161 -14.10 -20.78 -3.72
CA LEU A 161 -14.80 -19.49 -3.64
C LEU A 161 -15.12 -18.99 -5.05
N ILE A 162 -16.39 -18.70 -5.31
CA ILE A 162 -16.85 -18.25 -6.62
C ILE A 162 -18.08 -17.34 -6.50
N PRO A 163 -18.24 -16.30 -7.35
CA PRO A 163 -19.50 -15.58 -7.44
C PRO A 163 -20.67 -16.52 -7.73
N SER A 164 -21.77 -16.32 -7.01
CA SER A 164 -23.06 -16.94 -7.25
C SER A 164 -23.59 -16.48 -8.60
N VAL A 165 -23.83 -17.42 -9.51
CA VAL A 165 -24.50 -17.15 -10.79
C VAL A 165 -25.90 -17.75 -10.74
N GLU A 166 -26.92 -16.93 -11.00
CA GLU A 166 -28.30 -17.41 -11.10
C GLU A 166 -28.43 -18.53 -12.14
N GLY A 167 -29.20 -19.56 -11.84
CA GLY A 167 -29.40 -20.73 -12.71
C GLY A 167 -28.26 -21.77 -12.69
N MET A 168 -27.05 -21.43 -12.23
CA MET A 168 -25.96 -22.41 -12.14
C MET A 168 -25.95 -23.11 -10.77
N LYS A 169 -26.52 -24.32 -10.73
CA LYS A 169 -26.58 -25.15 -9.50
C LYS A 169 -25.43 -26.15 -9.35
N SER A 170 -24.73 -26.52 -10.43
CA SER A 170 -23.68 -27.54 -10.35
C SER A 170 -22.28 -26.93 -10.26
N ARG A 171 -21.43 -27.50 -9.38
CA ARG A 171 -20.01 -27.13 -9.22
C ARG A 171 -19.25 -27.19 -10.55
N HIS A 172 -19.54 -28.17 -11.40
CA HIS A 172 -18.89 -28.32 -12.71
C HIS A 172 -19.21 -27.19 -13.68
N ALA A 173 -20.47 -26.75 -13.77
CA ALA A 173 -20.86 -25.64 -14.64
C ALA A 173 -20.21 -24.33 -14.19
N LEU A 174 -20.25 -24.06 -12.88
CA LEU A 174 -19.63 -22.90 -12.23
C LEU A 174 -18.11 -22.84 -12.47
N VAL A 175 -17.41 -23.98 -12.37
CA VAL A 175 -15.96 -24.07 -12.60
C VAL A 175 -15.60 -23.86 -14.08
N LYS A 176 -16.46 -24.31 -15.01
CA LYS A 176 -16.21 -24.20 -16.46
C LYS A 176 -16.42 -22.77 -16.99
N SER A 177 -17.33 -22.02 -16.39
CA SER A 177 -17.63 -20.63 -16.79
C SER A 177 -16.70 -19.59 -16.19
N SER A 178 -15.97 -19.92 -15.12
CA SER A 178 -15.13 -18.99 -14.34
C SER A 178 -13.63 -19.18 -14.52
N PHE A 179 -12.88 -18.12 -14.21
CA PHE A 179 -11.43 -18.05 -14.30
C PHE A 179 -10.81 -17.98 -12.92
N LYS A 180 -9.71 -18.71 -12.69
CA LYS A 180 -8.90 -18.52 -11.48
C LYS A 180 -8.42 -17.07 -11.41
N LEU A 181 -8.55 -16.43 -10.25
CA LEU A 181 -8.09 -15.06 -10.05
C LEU A 181 -6.59 -14.90 -10.36
N PRO A 182 -6.13 -13.69 -10.74
CA PRO A 182 -4.74 -13.42 -11.06
C PRO A 182 -3.78 -13.94 -9.99
N SER A 183 -2.65 -14.51 -10.36
CA SER A 183 -1.74 -15.18 -9.42
C SER A 183 -1.25 -14.26 -8.31
N ILE A 184 -1.04 -12.98 -8.62
CA ILE A 184 -0.64 -11.93 -7.66
C ILE A 184 -1.64 -11.76 -6.49
N THR A 185 -2.93 -12.03 -6.72
CA THR A 185 -3.98 -11.98 -5.67
C THR A 185 -3.91 -13.17 -4.72
N ARG A 186 -3.35 -14.30 -5.19
CA ARG A 186 -3.37 -15.61 -4.51
C ARG A 186 -2.06 -15.89 -3.76
N SER A 187 -0.98 -15.25 -4.15
CA SER A 187 0.39 -15.71 -3.85
C SER A 187 0.95 -15.31 -2.50
N VAL A 188 0.30 -14.38 -1.77
CA VAL A 188 0.95 -13.74 -0.62
C VAL A 188 0.87 -14.56 0.67
N ASN A 189 -0.21 -15.33 0.94
CA ASN A 189 -0.38 -16.02 2.24
C ASN A 189 -1.09 -17.41 2.21
N LEU A 190 -1.33 -17.99 1.02
CA LEU A 190 -2.14 -19.23 0.91
C LEU A 190 -1.58 -20.44 1.68
N TYR A 191 -0.26 -20.52 1.88
CA TYR A 191 0.36 -21.62 2.63
C TYR A 191 0.00 -21.59 4.13
N GLU A 192 -0.07 -20.39 4.71
CA GLU A 192 -0.33 -20.22 6.13
C GLU A 192 -1.83 -20.27 6.44
N SER A 193 -2.67 -19.67 5.58
CA SER A 193 -4.13 -19.71 5.77
C SER A 193 -4.69 -21.14 5.77
N GLY A 194 -4.19 -22.02 4.90
CA GLY A 194 -4.55 -23.44 4.92
C GLY A 194 -4.18 -24.16 6.23
N ARG A 195 -3.08 -23.74 6.86
CA ARG A 195 -2.63 -24.23 8.18
C ARG A 195 -3.52 -23.72 9.31
N PHE A 196 -4.04 -22.49 9.22
CA PHE A 196 -4.85 -21.83 10.26
C PHE A 196 -6.35 -22.15 10.19
N PHE A 197 -6.90 -22.58 9.06
CA PHE A 197 -8.33 -22.93 8.93
C PHE A 197 -8.68 -24.40 9.21
N GLY A 198 -7.72 -25.18 9.74
CA GLY A 198 -7.93 -26.60 10.08
C GLY A 198 -8.01 -27.54 8.87
N LEU A 199 -7.59 -27.10 7.68
CA LEU A 199 -7.54 -27.93 6.47
C LEU A 199 -6.26 -28.77 6.50
N ARG A 200 -6.23 -29.80 7.35
CA ARG A 200 -5.18 -30.82 7.39
C ARG A 200 -5.74 -32.16 6.94
N ASP A 201 -5.08 -32.77 5.96
CA ASP A 201 -5.23 -34.20 5.69
C ASP A 201 -4.08 -34.90 6.45
N GLU A 202 -4.38 -35.35 7.67
CA GLU A 202 -3.50 -36.23 8.45
C GLU A 202 -3.67 -37.65 7.92
N ARG A 203 -2.69 -38.15 7.16
CA ARG A 203 -2.66 -39.55 6.76
C ARG A 203 -2.14 -40.40 7.91
N GLU A 204 -2.67 -41.61 8.06
CA GLU A 204 -2.16 -42.62 9.00
C GLU A 204 -0.67 -42.95 8.75
N ARG A 205 -0.16 -42.77 7.52
CA ARG A 205 1.28 -42.79 7.17
C ARG A 205 1.62 -41.79 6.05
N GLY A 206 2.67 -41.00 6.27
CA GLY A 206 3.20 -40.00 5.32
C GLY A 206 2.84 -38.54 5.68
N GLY A 207 3.60 -37.57 5.15
CA GLY A 207 3.47 -36.15 5.50
C GLY A 207 2.11 -35.51 5.13
N ILE A 208 1.75 -34.45 5.85
CA ILE A 208 0.46 -33.73 5.76
C ILE A 208 0.22 -33.20 4.33
N LYS A 209 -0.88 -33.61 3.69
CA LYS A 209 -1.30 -33.05 2.40
C LYS A 209 -1.99 -31.71 2.65
N LYS A 210 -1.60 -30.70 1.86
CA LYS A 210 -2.03 -29.30 2.01
C LYS A 210 -3.46 -29.12 1.49
N GLY A 211 -4.35 -28.52 2.27
CA GLY A 211 -5.65 -28.06 1.77
C GLY A 211 -5.49 -26.98 0.69
N MET A 212 -6.35 -26.99 -0.33
CA MET A 212 -6.29 -26.05 -1.46
C MET A 212 -7.50 -25.11 -1.48
N VAL A 213 -7.24 -23.80 -1.44
CA VAL A 213 -8.26 -22.78 -1.69
C VAL A 213 -8.20 -22.36 -3.17
N ASP A 214 -9.23 -22.68 -3.95
CA ASP A 214 -9.38 -22.26 -5.34
C ASP A 214 -10.37 -21.10 -5.41
N VAL A 215 -9.97 -19.98 -6.01
CA VAL A 215 -10.83 -18.79 -6.10
C VAL A 215 -10.97 -18.39 -7.54
N ARG A 216 -12.22 -18.31 -7.97
CA ARG A 216 -12.58 -18.09 -9.36
C ARG A 216 -13.59 -16.97 -9.49
N ALA A 217 -13.57 -16.28 -10.62
CA ALA A 217 -14.51 -15.22 -10.93
C ALA A 217 -14.82 -15.13 -12.43
N ASP A 218 -15.82 -14.33 -12.79
CA ASP A 218 -16.08 -13.96 -14.18
C ASP A 218 -15.01 -13.01 -14.74
N GLU A 219 -15.05 -12.75 -16.05
CA GLU A 219 -14.10 -11.86 -16.71
C GLU A 219 -14.03 -10.44 -16.14
N HIS A 220 -15.15 -9.91 -15.64
CA HIS A 220 -15.22 -8.56 -15.07
C HIS A 220 -14.54 -8.51 -13.71
N TRP A 221 -14.90 -9.41 -12.79
CA TRP A 221 -14.23 -9.50 -11.48
C TRP A 221 -12.75 -9.83 -11.62
N TRP A 222 -12.39 -10.71 -12.56
CA TRP A 222 -10.99 -11.02 -12.84
C TRP A 222 -10.22 -9.76 -13.20
N LEU A 223 -10.74 -8.97 -14.14
CA LEU A 223 -10.08 -7.75 -14.58
C LEU A 223 -10.06 -6.67 -13.48
N ILE A 224 -11.20 -6.41 -12.82
CA ILE A 224 -11.27 -5.41 -11.74
C ILE A 224 -10.30 -5.76 -10.61
N SER A 225 -10.17 -7.04 -10.22
CA SER A 225 -9.23 -7.45 -9.18
C SER A 225 -7.78 -7.15 -9.54
N LEU A 226 -7.40 -7.35 -10.82
CA LEU A 226 -6.08 -7.01 -11.32
C LEU A 226 -5.86 -5.49 -11.31
N LEU A 227 -6.84 -4.73 -11.80
CA LEU A 227 -6.75 -3.27 -11.90
C LEU A 227 -6.74 -2.61 -10.52
N ALA A 228 -7.47 -3.15 -9.54
CA ALA A 228 -7.44 -2.69 -8.15
C ALA A 228 -6.03 -2.82 -7.54
N ILE A 229 -5.33 -3.95 -7.78
CA ILE A 229 -3.93 -4.12 -7.37
C ILE A 229 -3.03 -3.11 -8.07
N CYS A 230 -3.17 -2.95 -9.38
CA CYS A 230 -2.39 -1.96 -10.14
C CYS A 230 -2.64 -0.52 -9.64
N SER A 231 -3.86 -0.20 -9.23
CA SER A 231 -4.22 1.12 -8.68
C SER A 231 -3.49 1.44 -7.38
N CYS A 232 -3.06 0.42 -6.63
CA CYS A 232 -2.37 0.59 -5.35
C CYS A 232 -0.85 0.60 -5.47
N LEU A 233 -0.31 0.36 -6.68
CA LEU A 233 1.12 0.32 -6.93
C LEU A 233 1.74 1.71 -6.76
N VAL A 234 2.74 1.80 -5.89
CA VAL A 234 3.42 3.04 -5.55
C VAL A 234 4.71 3.17 -6.35
N SER A 235 5.61 2.19 -6.21
CA SER A 235 6.94 2.19 -6.82
C SER A 235 7.42 0.75 -7.01
N VAL A 236 8.49 0.56 -7.77
CA VAL A 236 9.22 -0.71 -7.84
C VAL A 236 10.69 -0.44 -7.53
N GLU A 237 11.15 -1.03 -6.44
CA GLU A 237 12.52 -0.89 -5.97
C GLU A 237 13.35 -2.05 -6.48
N ARG A 238 14.54 -1.73 -7.01
CA ARG A 238 15.55 -2.75 -7.31
C ARG A 238 16.29 -3.08 -6.02
N ILE A 239 16.41 -4.38 -5.73
CA ILE A 239 17.25 -4.91 -4.66
C ILE A 239 18.51 -5.55 -5.26
N ASP A 240 19.43 -5.96 -4.38
CA ASP A 240 20.67 -6.62 -4.75
C ASP A 240 20.44 -7.78 -5.73
N ARG A 241 21.43 -8.00 -6.60
CA ARG A 241 21.42 -9.08 -7.61
C ARG A 241 20.33 -8.98 -8.69
N GLY A 242 19.71 -7.80 -8.86
CA GLY A 242 18.76 -7.55 -9.94
C GLY A 242 17.35 -8.08 -9.69
N GLU A 243 17.03 -8.42 -8.45
CA GLU A 243 15.66 -8.68 -8.03
C GLU A 243 14.89 -7.35 -7.83
N TYR A 244 13.55 -7.44 -7.83
CA TYR A 244 12.68 -6.27 -7.71
C TYR A 244 11.58 -6.50 -6.68
N VAL A 245 11.25 -5.44 -5.95
CA VAL A 245 10.17 -5.40 -4.96
C VAL A 245 9.14 -4.37 -5.41
N HIS A 246 7.91 -4.82 -5.63
CA HIS A 246 6.77 -3.96 -5.89
C HIS A 246 6.24 -3.42 -4.57
N LEU A 247 6.09 -2.10 -4.47
CA LEU A 247 5.63 -1.42 -3.28
C LEU A 247 4.17 -0.99 -3.42
N TYR A 248 3.37 -1.30 -2.42
CA TYR A 248 1.95 -0.93 -2.35
C TYR A 248 1.68 -0.19 -1.05
N LEU A 249 0.88 0.89 -1.13
CA LEU A 249 0.38 1.59 0.04
C LEU A 249 -1.15 1.49 0.07
N CYS A 250 -1.64 0.69 1.01
CA CYS A 250 -3.04 0.38 1.21
C CYS A 250 -3.62 1.13 2.40
N VAL A 251 -4.92 1.40 2.34
CA VAL A 251 -5.74 1.92 3.44
C VAL A 251 -6.50 0.76 4.06
N VAL A 252 -6.26 0.52 5.34
CA VAL A 252 -6.86 -0.57 6.11
C VAL A 252 -7.79 0.03 7.16
N PRO A 253 -9.12 0.08 6.90
CA PRO A 253 -10.08 0.50 7.91
C PRO A 253 -10.19 -0.55 9.01
N GLU A 254 -10.45 -0.11 10.24
CA GLU A 254 -10.81 -0.99 11.34
C GLU A 254 -12.21 -1.58 11.13
N HIS A 255 -12.37 -2.84 11.53
CA HIS A 255 -13.64 -3.55 11.40
C HIS A 255 -14.69 -3.01 12.35
N GLY A 256 -15.95 -2.93 11.87
CA GLY A 256 -17.08 -2.44 12.67
C GLY A 256 -17.23 -0.92 12.70
N PHE A 257 -16.19 -0.16 12.38
CA PHE A 257 -16.27 1.30 12.26
C PHE A 257 -16.90 1.75 10.94
N SER A 258 -17.56 2.90 10.99
CA SER A 258 -18.16 3.55 9.82
C SER A 258 -17.37 4.79 9.42
N TYR A 259 -17.16 4.95 8.12
CA TYR A 259 -16.41 6.05 7.53
C TYR A 259 -17.29 6.77 6.51
N ASP A 260 -17.28 8.09 6.55
CA ASP A 260 -17.94 8.94 5.57
C ASP A 260 -16.94 9.56 4.58
N VAL A 261 -17.47 10.27 3.59
CA VAL A 261 -16.65 10.91 2.54
C VAL A 261 -15.69 11.95 3.12
N GLN A 262 -16.04 12.63 4.22
CA GLN A 262 -15.18 13.65 4.83
C GLN A 262 -13.94 13.03 5.47
N VAL A 263 -14.09 11.91 6.19
CA VAL A 263 -12.93 11.19 6.73
C VAL A 263 -12.09 10.63 5.59
N LEU A 264 -12.73 10.01 4.60
CA LEU A 264 -12.03 9.33 3.51
C LEU A 264 -11.31 10.31 2.56
N SER A 265 -11.79 11.53 2.38
CA SER A 265 -11.09 12.56 1.60
C SER A 265 -9.77 12.97 2.26
N ARG A 266 -9.75 13.17 3.59
CA ARG A 266 -8.52 13.44 4.34
C ARG A 266 -7.51 12.30 4.24
N VAL A 267 -8.00 11.05 4.33
CA VAL A 267 -7.17 9.85 4.16
C VAL A 267 -6.59 9.77 2.74
N ARG A 268 -7.40 10.08 1.71
CA ARG A 268 -6.96 10.11 0.32
C ARG A 268 -5.86 11.15 0.12
N ASP A 269 -6.08 12.38 0.58
CA ASP A 269 -5.14 13.49 0.37
C ASP A 269 -3.80 13.21 1.08
N LEU A 270 -3.85 12.70 2.31
CA LEU A 270 -2.65 12.24 3.01
C LEU A 270 -1.95 11.11 2.24
N ARG A 271 -2.70 10.11 1.78
CA ARG A 271 -2.14 8.99 1.01
C ARG A 271 -1.46 9.47 -0.25
N GLU A 272 -2.07 10.37 -1.02
CA GLU A 272 -1.48 10.90 -2.26
C GLU A 272 -0.16 11.63 -2.00
N LYS A 273 -0.10 12.45 -0.94
CA LYS A 273 1.15 13.10 -0.49
C LYS A 273 2.23 12.08 -0.12
N ILE A 274 1.89 11.03 0.63
CA ILE A 274 2.82 9.97 1.02
C ILE A 274 3.27 9.13 -0.18
N VAL A 275 2.37 8.78 -1.10
CA VAL A 275 2.69 8.06 -2.35
C VAL A 275 3.66 8.89 -3.20
N GLY A 276 3.37 10.17 -3.42
CA GLY A 276 4.24 11.06 -4.18
C GLY A 276 5.60 11.29 -3.51
N TRP A 277 5.67 11.22 -2.18
CA TRP A 277 6.93 11.22 -1.45
C TRP A 277 7.70 9.90 -1.65
N LEU A 278 7.07 8.74 -1.39
CA LEU A 278 7.66 7.41 -1.56
C LEU A 278 8.18 7.16 -2.98
N ARG A 279 7.49 7.64 -4.01
CA ARG A 279 7.94 7.53 -5.41
C ARG A 279 9.26 8.24 -5.68
N ARG A 280 9.49 9.38 -5.02
CA ARG A 280 10.70 10.19 -5.20
C ARG A 280 11.86 9.71 -4.34
N THR A 281 11.58 9.08 -3.21
CA THR A 281 12.59 8.75 -2.18
C THR A 281 12.93 7.27 -2.14
N GLY A 282 12.00 6.41 -2.53
CA GLY A 282 12.06 4.96 -2.33
C GLY A 282 12.01 4.56 -0.87
N ILE A 283 12.21 3.26 -0.61
CA ILE A 283 12.12 2.67 0.75
C ILE A 283 13.44 2.02 1.14
N TYR A 284 13.84 2.19 2.40
CA TYR A 284 14.95 1.45 3.00
C TYR A 284 14.43 0.17 3.67
N MET A 285 14.59 -0.96 2.99
CA MET A 285 14.00 -2.23 3.43
C MET A 285 14.78 -2.92 4.56
N GLU A 286 16.02 -2.50 4.83
CA GLU A 286 16.88 -3.14 5.84
C GLU A 286 16.51 -2.74 7.28
N ASP A 287 15.84 -1.60 7.47
CA ASP A 287 15.38 -1.12 8.78
C ASP A 287 13.95 -0.55 8.69
N LEU A 288 12.97 -1.45 8.84
CA LEU A 288 11.54 -1.10 8.78
C LEU A 288 11.11 -0.18 9.94
N GLN A 289 11.75 -0.30 11.11
CA GLN A 289 11.45 0.57 12.25
C GLN A 289 11.84 2.02 11.94
N PHE A 290 13.04 2.21 11.36
CA PHE A 290 13.47 3.52 10.91
C PHE A 290 12.53 4.11 9.84
N MET A 291 12.14 3.30 8.85
CA MET A 291 11.15 3.71 7.86
C MET A 291 9.79 4.06 8.48
N ASN A 292 9.36 3.33 9.50
CA ASN A 292 8.12 3.61 10.22
C ASN A 292 8.16 4.99 10.89
N TYR A 293 9.24 5.32 11.62
CA TYR A 293 9.39 6.65 12.21
C TYR A 293 9.43 7.77 11.17
N LEU A 294 10.12 7.55 10.05
CA LEU A 294 10.17 8.51 8.95
C LEU A 294 8.77 8.75 8.34
N LEU A 295 8.01 7.69 8.11
CA LEU A 295 6.63 7.76 7.61
C LEU A 295 5.69 8.43 8.61
N LEU A 296 5.85 8.17 9.91
CA LEU A 296 5.09 8.83 10.98
C LEU A 296 5.33 10.34 10.98
N MET A 297 6.59 10.77 11.02
CA MET A 297 6.95 12.20 10.99
C MET A 297 6.48 12.89 9.72
N ARG A 298 6.63 12.22 8.56
CA ARG A 298 6.15 12.74 7.28
C ARG A 298 4.62 12.89 7.31
N SER A 299 3.91 11.85 7.72
CA SER A 299 2.44 11.86 7.73
C SER A 299 1.87 12.89 8.69
N TYR A 300 2.53 13.08 9.83
CA TYR A 300 2.17 14.11 10.80
C TYR A 300 2.32 15.52 10.22
N TYR A 301 3.51 15.86 9.70
CA TYR A 301 3.77 17.17 9.10
C TYR A 301 2.82 17.47 7.92
N GLU A 302 2.51 16.48 7.09
CA GLU A 302 1.61 16.65 5.93
C GLU A 302 0.14 16.93 6.32
N LEU A 303 -0.21 16.70 7.59
CA LEU A 303 -1.57 16.75 8.10
C LEU A 303 -1.80 17.85 9.16
N ARG A 304 -0.77 18.22 9.93
CA ARG A 304 -0.90 19.14 11.07
C ARG A 304 -1.32 20.55 10.68
N SER A 305 -1.02 21.00 9.45
CA SER A 305 -1.47 22.30 8.93
C SER A 305 -3.00 22.47 8.92
N GLU A 306 -3.76 21.39 9.15
CA GLU A 306 -5.22 21.38 9.18
C GLU A 306 -5.74 21.15 10.60
N VAL A 307 -6.42 22.16 11.16
CA VAL A 307 -6.96 22.14 12.54
C VAL A 307 -7.84 20.92 12.80
N GLY A 308 -7.54 20.18 13.88
CA GLY A 308 -8.34 19.06 14.38
C GLY A 308 -8.12 17.72 13.66
N THR A 309 -7.29 17.68 12.62
CA THR A 309 -7.17 16.50 11.74
C THR A 309 -6.42 15.35 12.41
N THR A 310 -5.50 15.63 13.34
CA THR A 310 -4.78 14.61 14.12
C THR A 310 -5.74 13.81 15.01
N THR A 311 -6.77 14.48 15.55
CA THR A 311 -7.82 13.84 16.39
C THR A 311 -8.93 13.17 15.57
N LEU A 312 -8.97 13.37 14.25
CA LEU A 312 -9.93 12.70 13.38
C LEU A 312 -9.76 11.18 13.42
N PHE A 313 -8.52 10.72 13.35
CA PHE A 313 -8.21 9.30 13.27
C PHE A 313 -8.40 8.57 14.60
N THR A 314 -8.36 9.26 15.75
CA THR A 314 -8.71 8.61 17.03
C THR A 314 -10.20 8.28 17.12
N LYS A 315 -11.07 9.03 16.44
CA LYS A 315 -12.51 8.76 16.34
C LYS A 315 -12.86 7.77 15.22
N HIS A 316 -12.06 7.77 14.16
CA HIS A 316 -12.22 6.91 12.99
C HIS A 316 -10.92 6.14 12.74
N PRO A 317 -10.66 5.09 13.53
CA PRO A 317 -9.39 4.38 13.49
C PRO A 317 -9.20 3.69 12.14
N LEU A 318 -8.02 3.87 11.55
CA LEU A 318 -7.61 3.27 10.29
C LEU A 318 -6.09 3.32 10.15
N SER A 319 -5.54 2.42 9.36
CA SER A 319 -4.10 2.29 9.16
C SER A 319 -3.70 2.48 7.70
N PHE A 320 -2.50 3.01 7.49
CA PHE A 320 -1.78 2.74 6.25
C PHE A 320 -1.00 1.44 6.38
N LYS A 321 -1.07 0.61 5.35
CA LYS A 321 -0.32 -0.64 5.28
C LYS A 321 0.58 -0.60 4.04
N LEU A 322 1.88 -0.59 4.30
CA LEU A 322 2.91 -0.62 3.29
C LEU A 322 3.33 -2.08 3.06
N ILE A 323 3.19 -2.56 1.84
CA ILE A 323 3.44 -3.96 1.48
C ILE A 323 4.51 -4.00 0.40
N GLY A 324 5.58 -4.75 0.64
CA GLY A 324 6.60 -5.06 -0.35
C GLY A 324 6.41 -6.48 -0.88
N ILE A 325 6.17 -6.62 -2.19
CA ILE A 325 6.04 -7.93 -2.85
C ILE A 325 7.22 -8.16 -3.78
N ARG A 326 7.95 -9.25 -3.56
CA ARG A 326 8.99 -9.70 -4.48
C ARG A 326 8.41 -10.65 -5.51
N ALA A 327 8.74 -10.41 -6.77
CA ALA A 327 8.39 -11.30 -7.87
C ALA A 327 9.62 -12.16 -8.22
N VAL A 328 9.60 -13.45 -7.82
CA VAL A 328 10.66 -14.40 -8.17
C VAL A 328 10.10 -15.44 -9.14
N GLY A 329 10.35 -15.27 -10.43
CA GLY A 329 9.79 -16.12 -11.47
C GLY A 329 8.27 -16.16 -11.40
N ARG A 330 7.67 -17.36 -11.25
CA ARG A 330 6.21 -17.57 -11.19
C ARG A 330 5.57 -17.34 -9.81
N ARG A 331 6.35 -16.98 -8.79
CA ARG A 331 5.88 -16.82 -7.41
C ARG A 331 6.00 -15.37 -7.00
N PHE A 332 4.98 -14.88 -6.30
CA PHE A 332 5.11 -13.66 -5.52
C PHE A 332 5.21 -14.07 -4.07
N SER A 333 6.15 -13.46 -3.36
CA SER A 333 6.29 -13.63 -1.93
C SER A 333 6.25 -12.26 -1.30
N GLU A 334 5.50 -12.12 -0.21
CA GLU A 334 5.63 -10.96 0.65
C GLU A 334 7.08 -10.88 1.11
N SER A 335 7.70 -9.72 0.90
CA SER A 335 9.04 -9.43 1.40
C SER A 335 8.97 -8.74 2.76
N PHE A 336 8.00 -7.85 2.93
CA PHE A 336 7.72 -7.20 4.20
C PHE A 336 6.31 -6.61 4.21
N GLU A 337 5.79 -6.45 5.42
CA GLU A 337 4.58 -5.70 5.74
C GLU A 337 4.91 -4.73 6.87
N GLN A 338 4.52 -3.46 6.70
CA GLN A 338 4.57 -2.46 7.77
C GLN A 338 3.20 -1.80 7.89
N VAL A 339 2.63 -1.87 9.09
CA VAL A 339 1.37 -1.19 9.42
C VAL A 339 1.67 0.09 10.18
N LEU A 340 1.02 1.17 9.76
CA LEU A 340 1.09 2.51 10.30
C LEU A 340 -0.31 2.92 10.75
N PRO A 341 -0.67 2.68 12.02
CA PRO A 341 -1.96 3.11 12.57
C PRO A 341 -2.01 4.65 12.61
N LEU A 342 -3.01 5.27 11.97
CA LEU A 342 -3.08 6.73 11.86
C LEU A 342 -3.46 7.41 13.18
N GLU A 343 -4.02 6.67 14.13
CA GLU A 343 -4.26 7.12 15.51
C GLU A 343 -2.95 7.52 16.21
N ARG A 344 -1.82 6.93 15.78
CA ARG A 344 -0.48 7.31 16.27
C ARG A 344 -0.14 8.76 15.94
N LEU A 345 -0.76 9.37 14.93
CA LEU A 345 -0.55 10.78 14.62
C LEU A 345 -1.03 11.69 15.75
N ALA A 346 -2.07 11.32 16.50
CA ALA A 346 -2.50 12.07 17.69
C ALA A 346 -1.49 11.96 18.84
N VAL A 347 -0.85 10.79 19.00
CA VAL A 347 0.21 10.59 20.00
C VAL A 347 1.42 11.45 19.67
N ILE A 348 1.81 11.49 18.39
CA ILE A 348 2.89 12.34 17.89
C ILE A 348 2.56 13.81 18.08
N ASP A 349 1.32 14.20 17.80
CA ASP A 349 0.84 15.57 17.98
C ASP A 349 1.00 16.03 19.43
N LEU A 350 0.53 15.20 20.37
CA LEU A 350 0.66 15.47 21.80
C LEU A 350 2.12 15.55 22.21
N ALA A 351 2.94 14.56 21.84
CA ALA A 351 4.35 14.49 22.25
C ALA A 351 5.16 15.67 21.72
N LEU A 352 5.03 15.99 20.42
CA LEU A 352 5.75 17.11 19.83
C LEU A 352 5.24 18.44 20.37
N THR A 353 3.93 18.64 20.51
CA THR A 353 3.37 19.89 21.05
C THR A 353 3.74 20.10 22.50
N GLN A 354 3.85 19.05 23.31
CA GLN A 354 4.34 19.14 24.69
C GLN A 354 5.82 19.55 24.75
N ALA A 355 6.65 19.03 23.84
CA ALA A 355 8.08 19.31 23.82
C ALA A 355 8.44 20.65 23.15
N TYR A 356 7.69 21.04 22.11
CA TYR A 356 8.07 22.13 21.19
C TYR A 356 6.95 23.13 20.90
N GLY A 357 5.77 22.99 21.50
CA GLY A 357 4.65 23.94 21.37
C GLY A 357 4.20 24.16 19.92
N GLU A 358 4.18 25.43 19.50
CA GLU A 358 3.76 25.87 18.16
C GLU A 358 4.71 25.37 17.05
N GLU A 359 5.96 25.08 17.40
CA GLU A 359 7.02 24.77 16.44
C GLU A 359 7.09 23.29 16.06
N ALA A 360 6.20 22.48 16.62
CA ALA A 360 6.25 21.04 16.47
C ALA A 360 5.97 20.53 15.04
N GLU A 361 5.29 21.31 14.18
CA GLU A 361 5.17 20.99 12.75
C GLU A 361 6.53 21.06 12.05
N ASP A 362 7.24 22.17 12.25
CA ASP A 362 8.56 22.41 11.67
C ASP A 362 9.55 21.36 12.17
N VAL A 363 9.50 21.02 13.46
CA VAL A 363 10.30 19.93 14.05
C VAL A 363 10.05 18.61 13.32
N ALA A 364 8.79 18.21 13.11
CA ALA A 364 8.48 16.97 12.38
C ALA A 364 8.96 17.00 10.92
N LYS A 365 8.82 18.15 10.25
CA LYS A 365 9.33 18.37 8.88
C LYS A 365 10.85 18.21 8.85
N CYS A 366 11.55 18.81 9.80
CA CYS A 366 12.99 18.71 10.01
C CYS A 366 13.45 17.27 10.28
N LEU A 367 12.75 16.54 11.16
CA LEU A 367 13.03 15.13 11.44
C LEU A 367 12.76 14.21 10.24
N SER A 368 11.72 14.51 9.46
CA SER A 368 11.44 13.80 8.21
C SER A 368 12.54 14.05 7.17
N ALA A 369 13.01 15.28 7.03
CA ALA A 369 14.10 15.63 6.13
C ALA A 369 15.43 14.95 6.53
N LEU A 370 15.76 14.94 7.82
CA LEU A 370 16.92 14.23 8.36
C LEU A 370 16.84 12.73 8.09
N GLY A 371 15.72 12.08 8.42
CA GLY A 371 15.56 10.65 8.18
C GLY A 371 15.65 10.30 6.69
N LEU A 372 15.11 11.14 5.81
CA LEU A 372 15.27 10.97 4.37
C LEU A 372 16.73 11.08 3.92
N ALA A 373 17.49 12.04 4.45
CA ALA A 373 18.91 12.17 4.14
C ALA A 373 19.69 10.92 4.56
N LEU A 374 19.41 10.39 5.75
CA LEU A 374 20.00 9.13 6.24
C LEU A 374 19.65 7.93 5.35
N VAL A 375 18.38 7.77 4.96
CA VAL A 375 17.94 6.71 4.01
C VAL A 375 18.73 6.78 2.70
N ARG A 376 18.86 7.99 2.14
CA ARG A 376 19.62 8.20 0.91
C ARG A 376 21.07 7.77 1.06
N ILE A 377 21.69 8.07 2.20
CA ILE A 377 23.08 7.69 2.45
C ILE A 377 23.22 6.17 2.55
N LEU A 378 22.35 5.51 3.32
CA LEU A 378 22.38 4.06 3.52
C LEU A 378 22.17 3.28 2.21
N LYS A 379 21.13 3.65 1.44
CA LYS A 379 20.77 2.94 0.19
C LYS A 379 21.82 3.10 -0.91
N VAL A 380 22.40 4.29 -1.01
CA VAL A 380 23.23 4.67 -2.17
C VAL A 380 24.71 4.46 -1.90
N TYR A 381 25.14 4.50 -0.64
CA TYR A 381 26.56 4.38 -0.27
C TYR A 381 26.79 3.39 0.86
N SER A 382 26.28 2.16 0.75
CA SER A 382 26.51 1.12 1.76
C SER A 382 27.99 0.92 2.14
N GLY A 383 28.93 1.19 1.23
CA GLY A 383 30.37 1.24 1.50
C GLY A 383 30.81 2.41 2.40
N LEU A 384 30.38 3.63 2.11
CA LEU A 384 30.65 4.83 2.94
C LEU A 384 29.85 4.84 4.25
N ALA A 385 28.67 4.20 4.28
CA ALA A 385 27.84 4.09 5.47
C ALA A 385 28.58 3.41 6.62
N ARG A 386 29.40 2.41 6.30
CA ARG A 386 30.27 1.72 7.28
C ARG A 386 31.44 2.59 7.71
N GLU A 387 32.10 3.30 6.80
CA GLU A 387 33.22 4.20 7.12
C GLU A 387 32.80 5.42 7.94
N LEU A 388 31.59 5.91 7.73
CA LEU A 388 31.00 7.05 8.43
C LEU A 388 30.06 6.62 9.58
N ALA A 389 30.03 5.33 9.94
CA ALA A 389 29.16 4.83 11.00
C ALA A 389 27.71 5.39 10.92
N ILE A 390 27.14 5.49 9.73
CA ILE A 390 25.80 6.06 9.49
C ILE A 390 24.74 5.26 10.25
N ASP A 391 24.96 3.95 10.42
CA ASP A 391 24.15 3.09 11.26
C ASP A 391 24.02 3.63 12.70
N ARG A 392 25.09 4.22 13.24
CA ARG A 392 25.06 4.89 14.56
C ARG A 392 24.17 6.12 14.54
N LEU A 393 24.21 6.94 13.47
CA LEU A 393 23.29 8.08 13.33
C LEU A 393 21.84 7.63 13.24
N VAL A 394 21.56 6.54 12.51
CA VAL A 394 20.22 5.95 12.41
C VAL A 394 19.75 5.46 13.78
N VAL A 395 20.61 4.78 14.54
CA VAL A 395 20.29 4.35 15.91
C VAL A 395 20.00 5.54 16.81
N LEU A 396 20.82 6.60 16.77
CA LEU A 396 20.58 7.81 17.56
C LEU A 396 19.29 8.52 17.16
N TYR A 397 18.97 8.58 15.86
CA TYR A 397 17.71 9.11 15.35
C TYR A 397 16.50 8.30 15.86
N LYS A 398 16.57 6.96 15.77
CA LYS A 398 15.53 6.08 16.30
C LYS A 398 15.36 6.26 17.80
N HIS A 399 16.45 6.35 18.56
CA HIS A 399 16.41 6.60 20.00
C HIS A 399 15.76 7.94 20.32
N PHE A 400 16.16 9.00 19.62
CA PHE A 400 15.55 10.33 19.77
C PHE A 400 14.03 10.28 19.55
N ILE A 401 13.58 9.72 18.43
CA ILE A 401 12.14 9.61 18.15
C ILE A 401 11.44 8.72 19.17
N SER A 402 12.01 7.56 19.52
CA SER A 402 11.40 6.68 20.52
C SER A 402 11.29 7.34 21.89
N SER A 403 12.30 8.12 22.31
CA SER A 403 12.29 8.87 23.56
C SER A 403 11.27 10.00 23.58
N LEU A 404 10.94 10.55 22.41
CA LEU A 404 9.89 11.55 22.27
C LEU A 404 8.49 10.90 22.32
N LEU A 405 8.30 9.77 21.64
CA LEU A 405 6.98 9.18 21.42
C LEU A 405 6.53 8.18 22.50
N GLU A 406 7.46 7.54 23.22
CA GLU A 406 7.13 6.48 24.17
C GLU A 406 7.27 6.97 25.62
N PRO A 407 6.21 6.86 26.45
CA PRO A 407 6.28 7.24 27.85
C PRO A 407 7.26 6.32 28.61
N GLY A 408 8.00 6.89 29.56
CA GLY A 408 8.94 6.15 30.41
C GLY A 408 10.32 5.89 29.80
N ARG A 409 10.61 6.40 28.60
CA ARG A 409 11.96 6.36 28.00
C ARG A 409 12.88 7.43 28.63
N PRO A 410 14.21 7.22 28.59
CA PRO A 410 15.19 8.24 28.98
C PRO A 410 15.05 9.51 28.13
N SER A 411 15.43 10.66 28.69
CA SER A 411 15.36 11.99 28.05
C SER A 411 15.84 11.98 26.59
N TYR A 412 15.02 12.55 25.70
CA TYR A 412 15.34 12.72 24.28
C TYR A 412 16.53 13.65 24.03
N LEU A 413 16.92 14.47 25.02
CA LEU A 413 18.02 15.42 24.87
C LEU A 413 19.39 14.74 24.70
N LYS A 414 19.59 13.58 25.33
CA LYS A 414 20.86 12.83 25.20
C LYS A 414 21.11 12.35 23.76
N PRO A 415 20.21 11.61 23.10
CA PRO A 415 20.42 11.21 21.70
C PRO A 415 20.43 12.41 20.75
N LEU A 416 19.67 13.48 21.02
CA LEU A 416 19.73 14.73 20.24
C LEU A 416 21.11 15.40 20.32
N TYR A 417 21.66 15.52 21.53
CA TYR A 417 23.01 16.06 21.74
C TYR A 417 24.07 15.23 21.02
N GLU A 418 23.99 13.89 21.10
CA GLU A 418 24.93 13.00 20.41
C GLU A 418 24.83 13.12 18.89
N LEU A 419 23.63 13.31 18.33
CA LEU A 419 23.45 13.59 16.89
C LEU A 419 24.15 14.90 16.50
N LEU A 420 23.87 15.99 17.22
CA LEU A 420 24.48 17.30 16.97
C LEU A 420 25.98 17.26 17.09
N ARG A 421 26.49 16.67 18.17
CA ARG A 421 27.93 16.53 18.43
C ARG A 421 28.60 15.75 17.30
N THR A 422 28.00 14.64 16.84
CA THR A 422 28.57 13.82 15.77
C THR A 422 28.65 14.60 14.45
N LEU A 423 27.60 15.34 14.10
CA LEU A 423 27.58 16.14 12.86
C LEU A 423 28.54 17.33 12.89
N ARG A 424 28.87 17.85 14.07
CA ARG A 424 29.82 18.96 14.26
C ARG A 424 31.30 18.56 14.23
N ILE A 425 31.62 17.27 14.22
CA ILE A 425 33.00 16.80 14.06
C ILE A 425 33.47 17.19 12.65
N GLU A 426 34.50 18.04 12.55
CA GLU A 426 34.94 18.60 11.25
C GLU A 426 35.32 17.53 10.23
N ASP A 427 36.10 16.52 10.64
CA ASP A 427 36.49 15.40 9.79
C ASP A 427 35.27 14.61 9.29
N TYR A 428 34.30 14.40 10.17
CA TYR A 428 33.06 13.70 9.84
C TYR A 428 32.25 14.49 8.81
N ARG A 429 32.05 15.78 9.08
CA ARG A 429 31.35 16.72 8.21
C ARG A 429 31.99 16.78 6.84
N ALA A 430 33.32 16.91 6.77
CA ALA A 430 34.05 16.98 5.51
C ALA A 430 33.88 15.71 4.67
N ARG A 431 33.96 14.53 5.30
CA ARG A 431 33.74 13.25 4.60
C ARG A 431 32.29 13.08 4.13
N LEU A 432 31.32 13.44 4.96
CA LEU A 432 29.90 13.36 4.60
C LEU A 432 29.57 14.31 3.43
N LEU A 433 30.08 15.55 3.46
CA LEU A 433 29.91 16.52 2.38
C LEU A 433 30.58 16.06 1.09
N GLY A 434 31.79 15.50 1.17
CA GLY A 434 32.49 14.93 0.03
C GLY A 434 31.72 13.77 -0.61
N ALA A 435 31.15 12.88 0.21
CA ALA A 435 30.32 11.78 -0.24
C ALA A 435 29.01 12.26 -0.91
N LEU A 436 28.30 13.21 -0.28
CA LEU A 436 27.08 13.79 -0.84
C LEU A 436 27.34 14.49 -2.18
N ALA A 437 28.40 15.32 -2.25
CA ALA A 437 28.74 16.09 -3.45
C ALA A 437 29.06 15.17 -4.63
N LYS A 438 29.91 14.15 -4.42
CA LYS A 438 30.29 13.19 -5.47
C LYS A 438 29.08 12.55 -6.14
N ARG A 439 28.01 12.28 -5.39
CA ARG A 439 26.82 11.63 -5.95
C ARG A 439 25.82 12.57 -6.59
N ILE A 440 25.68 13.78 -6.06
CA ILE A 440 24.86 14.79 -6.73
C ILE A 440 25.42 14.98 -8.16
N MET A 441 26.75 14.93 -8.33
CA MET A 441 27.36 14.85 -9.67
C MET A 441 26.91 13.62 -10.47
N GLU A 442 26.99 12.41 -9.87
CA GLU A 442 26.66 11.15 -10.56
C GLU A 442 25.16 10.97 -10.90
N VAL A 443 24.25 11.53 -10.10
CA VAL A 443 22.80 11.32 -10.21
C VAL A 443 22.12 12.44 -10.96
N GLU A 444 22.48 13.69 -10.66
CA GLU A 444 21.86 14.87 -11.25
C GLU A 444 22.67 15.39 -12.45
N GLY A 445 23.83 14.77 -12.73
CA GLY A 445 24.72 15.18 -13.81
C GLY A 445 25.35 16.55 -13.58
N LEU A 446 25.34 17.03 -12.32
CA LEU A 446 25.82 18.36 -11.98
C LEU A 446 27.35 18.40 -11.94
N GLU A 447 27.89 19.57 -12.26
CA GLU A 447 29.31 19.84 -12.13
C GLU A 447 29.75 19.81 -10.66
N LYS A 448 31.04 19.54 -10.44
CA LYS A 448 31.61 19.30 -9.10
C LYS A 448 31.31 20.41 -8.09
N GLU A 449 31.35 21.66 -8.54
CA GLU A 449 31.09 22.82 -7.67
C GLU A 449 29.61 22.97 -7.33
N GLU A 450 28.71 22.81 -8.31
CA GLU A 450 27.27 22.87 -8.12
C GLU A 450 26.79 21.77 -7.19
N ALA A 451 27.30 20.56 -7.39
CA ALA A 451 27.02 19.41 -6.55
C ALA A 451 27.51 19.59 -5.11
N ARG A 452 28.69 20.20 -4.93
CA ARG A 452 29.24 20.53 -3.61
C ARG A 452 28.44 21.64 -2.93
N ALA A 453 27.99 22.65 -3.66
CA ALA A 453 27.13 23.70 -3.12
C ALA A 453 25.78 23.12 -2.65
N LEU A 454 25.17 22.22 -3.44
CA LEU A 454 23.93 21.54 -3.10
C LEU A 454 24.10 20.59 -1.90
N ALA A 455 25.24 19.89 -1.81
CA ALA A 455 25.62 19.07 -0.65
C ALA A 455 25.74 19.90 0.63
N ILE A 456 26.44 21.05 0.56
CA ILE A 456 26.59 21.97 1.68
C ILE A 456 25.23 22.52 2.11
N LYS A 457 24.39 22.93 1.16
CA LYS A 457 23.03 23.41 1.44
C LYS A 457 22.19 22.32 2.14
N SER A 458 22.25 21.09 1.65
CA SER A 458 21.53 19.95 2.24
C SER A 458 22.02 19.61 3.63
N PHE A 459 23.34 19.61 3.85
CA PHE A 459 23.93 19.40 5.17
C PHE A 459 23.59 20.53 6.14
N ARG A 460 23.65 21.79 5.68
CA ARG A 460 23.23 22.94 6.50
C ARG A 460 21.76 22.85 6.89
N HIS A 461 20.88 22.40 6.00
CA HIS A 461 19.49 22.14 6.38
C HIS A 461 19.38 21.05 7.47
N ILE A 462 20.20 20.00 7.44
CA ILE A 462 20.21 18.95 8.48
C ILE A 462 20.74 19.50 9.81
N GLU A 463 21.85 20.22 9.77
CA GLU A 463 22.47 20.84 10.94
C GLU A 463 21.52 21.87 11.57
N GLN A 464 20.91 22.72 10.73
CA GLN A 464 19.96 23.73 11.14
C GLN A 464 18.67 23.10 11.67
N ALA A 465 18.14 22.07 11.02
CA ALA A 465 17.01 21.29 11.52
C ALA A 465 17.27 20.76 12.93
N LEU A 466 18.45 20.18 13.18
CA LEU A 466 18.79 19.65 14.51
C LEU A 466 19.08 20.73 15.54
N ILE A 467 19.63 21.87 15.12
CA ILE A 467 19.80 23.05 15.98
C ILE A 467 18.43 23.58 16.37
N GLU A 468 17.53 23.78 15.41
CA GLU A 468 16.15 24.21 15.65
C GLU A 468 15.44 23.24 16.60
N VAL A 469 15.56 21.92 16.40
CA VAL A 469 15.03 20.90 17.32
C VAL A 469 15.64 20.94 18.73
N ALA A 470 16.81 21.58 18.91
CA ALA A 470 17.50 21.66 20.20
C ALA A 470 17.40 23.02 20.88
N THR A 471 17.15 24.09 20.12
CA THR A 471 17.03 25.47 20.62
C THR A 471 15.59 25.90 20.84
N ARG A 472 14.65 25.21 20.18
CA ARG A 472 13.21 25.26 20.43
C ARG A 472 12.90 24.29 21.56
#